data_AF-A0A916RCG7-F1
#
_entry.id   AF-A0A916RCG7-F1
#
_cell.length_a   1.000
_cell.length_b   1.000
_cell.length_c   1.000
_cell.angle_alpha   90.00
_cell.angle_beta   90.00
_cell.angle_gamma   90.00
#
_symmetry.space_group_name_H-M   'P 1'
#
loop_
_entity.id
_entity.type
_entity.pdbx_description
1 polymer ?
#
loop_
_entity_poly.entity_id
_entity_poly.type
_entity_poly.pdbx_seq_one_letter_code
_entity_poly.pdbx_strand_id
1 'polypeptide(L)'
;MHYSVGQLSPGGRSYGSYFAPSIPYLNILKQWRPDNFTDPQTLSTLDLKAPVSQPYRFIVHTATMADLVWRNGVFSSDVDCEIAGRDAMCASLISHLKPFTFREVGVILQVPHQNILCAFHRDINSNLQAGLPGTKVAGPAEARAKYQAYLNKVPPSKRTGMLKENVLKHASFLQTPEDVLNNTFQRHNEIIVVTRPGVNVHPGMPATSSIKVTGYFMIDNDASSGSDQVQSPRQPRTREEKDYFFRAYVVPLAIHHGVPALRIAGAASRIFD
;
A
#
# COMPACT_ATOMS: atom_id res chain seq x y z
N MET A 1 20.23 -9.73 -30.71
CA MET A 1 19.41 -8.49 -30.75
C MET A 1 19.85 -7.59 -29.62
N HIS A 2 20.61 -6.54 -29.94
CA HIS A 2 21.03 -5.52 -28.99
C HIS A 2 19.87 -4.56 -28.75
N TYR A 3 19.37 -4.50 -27.51
CA TYR A 3 18.41 -3.46 -27.13
C TYR A 3 19.15 -2.13 -26.93
N SER A 4 18.86 -1.19 -27.82
CA SER A 4 19.20 0.23 -27.70
C SER A 4 18.50 0.79 -26.45
N VAL A 5 19.32 1.24 -25.49
CA VAL A 5 18.86 2.04 -24.35
C VAL A 5 18.32 3.35 -24.93
N GLY A 6 17.02 3.57 -24.80
CA GLY A 6 16.36 4.79 -25.25
C GLY A 6 17.10 6.02 -24.73
N GLN A 7 17.53 6.87 -25.66
CA GLN A 7 18.12 8.17 -25.37
C GLN A 7 17.10 9.02 -24.60
N LEU A 8 17.29 9.11 -23.29
CA LEU A 8 16.75 10.21 -22.49
C LEU A 8 17.44 11.50 -22.93
N SER A 9 16.68 12.59 -22.93
CA SER A 9 17.05 13.93 -23.39
C SER A 9 18.49 14.34 -23.04
N PRO A 10 19.23 15.02 -23.94
CA PRO A 10 20.61 15.44 -23.66
C PRO A 10 20.64 16.34 -22.42
N GLY A 11 21.25 15.86 -21.34
CA GLY A 11 21.34 16.54 -20.05
C GLY A 11 20.58 15.88 -18.88
N GLY A 12 19.77 14.85 -19.15
CA GLY A 12 19.10 14.08 -18.09
C GLY A 12 20.03 13.03 -17.48
N ARG A 13 20.48 13.23 -16.24
CA ARG A 13 21.09 12.15 -15.44
C ARG A 13 20.09 10.99 -15.30
N SER A 14 20.51 9.75 -15.60
CA SER A 14 19.69 8.56 -15.36
C SER A 14 19.32 8.48 -13.88
N TYR A 15 18.11 8.01 -13.56
CA TYR A 15 17.63 7.86 -12.17
C TYR A 15 18.64 7.06 -11.32
N GLY A 16 19.34 6.09 -11.91
CA GLY A 16 20.36 5.28 -11.23
C GLY A 16 21.65 6.01 -10.83
N SER A 17 21.89 7.25 -11.27
CA SER A 17 23.10 7.99 -10.84
C SER A 17 22.99 8.61 -9.45
N TYR A 18 21.81 8.57 -8.83
CA TYR A 18 21.56 9.16 -7.50
C TYR A 18 21.64 8.14 -6.35
N PHE A 19 21.77 6.86 -6.68
CA PHE A 19 21.85 5.77 -5.73
C PHE A 19 23.13 5.00 -6.03
N ALA A 20 24.23 5.28 -5.34
CA ALA A 20 25.32 4.32 -5.28
C ALA A 20 25.04 3.43 -4.06
N PRO A 21 24.31 2.31 -4.20
CA PRO A 21 23.94 1.53 -3.04
C PRO A 21 25.21 0.99 -2.38
N SER A 22 25.32 1.25 -1.09
CA SER A 22 26.34 0.63 -0.25
C SER A 22 25.96 -0.85 0.00
N ILE A 23 26.93 -1.68 0.38
CA ILE A 23 26.65 -3.07 0.80
C ILE A 23 25.57 -3.13 1.90
N PRO A 24 25.60 -2.27 2.94
CA PRO A 24 24.51 -2.16 3.92
C PRO A 24 23.12 -1.93 3.30
N TYR A 25 23.03 -1.06 2.30
CA TYR A 25 21.76 -0.77 1.62
C TYR A 25 21.17 -2.01 0.93
N LEU A 26 22.00 -2.74 0.18
CA LEU A 26 21.56 -3.96 -0.50
C LEU A 26 21.17 -5.05 0.49
N ASN A 27 21.83 -5.11 1.65
CA ASN A 27 21.46 -6.05 2.72
C ASN A 27 20.10 -5.72 3.33
N ILE A 28 19.76 -4.44 3.50
CA ILE A 28 18.42 -4.04 3.95
C ILE A 28 17.37 -4.47 2.92
N LEU A 29 17.58 -4.19 1.62
CA LEU A 29 16.64 -4.62 0.56
C LEU A 29 16.44 -6.14 0.52
N LYS A 30 17.48 -6.95 0.75
CA LYS A 30 17.33 -8.42 0.80
C LYS A 30 16.38 -8.89 1.91
N GLN A 31 16.22 -8.14 3.00
CA GLN A 31 15.26 -8.49 4.04
C GLN A 31 13.80 -8.27 3.59
N TRP A 32 13.57 -7.46 2.55
CA TRP A 32 12.27 -7.26 1.94
C TRP A 32 11.90 -8.31 0.87
N ARG A 33 12.68 -9.39 0.73
CA ARG A 33 12.35 -10.47 -0.19
C ARG A 33 11.01 -11.12 0.16
N PRO A 34 10.19 -11.52 -0.84
CA PRO A 34 8.90 -12.17 -0.62
C PRO A 34 8.93 -13.33 0.38
N ASP A 35 10.00 -14.12 0.33
CA ASP A 35 10.29 -15.28 1.17
C ASP A 35 10.43 -14.95 2.69
N ASN A 36 10.58 -13.67 3.05
CA ASN A 36 10.58 -13.20 4.44
C ASN A 36 9.19 -12.75 4.95
N PHE A 37 8.15 -12.88 4.13
CA PHE A 37 6.77 -12.56 4.46
C PHE A 37 5.91 -13.81 4.48
N THR A 38 4.82 -13.75 5.24
CA THR A 38 3.91 -14.88 5.35
C THR A 38 3.09 -15.03 4.08
N ASP A 39 3.00 -16.25 3.55
CA ASP A 39 2.07 -16.58 2.47
C ASP A 39 0.64 -16.70 3.03
N PRO A 40 -0.31 -15.85 2.62
CA PRO A 40 -1.69 -15.89 3.08
C PRO A 40 -2.38 -17.24 2.88
N GLN A 41 -1.98 -18.03 1.87
CA GLN A 41 -2.56 -19.35 1.59
C GLN A 41 -2.32 -20.33 2.75
N THR A 42 -1.21 -20.18 3.46
CA THR A 42 -0.86 -21.01 4.62
C THR A 42 -1.69 -20.70 5.86
N LEU A 43 -2.42 -19.58 5.84
CA LEU A 43 -3.21 -19.05 6.95
C LEU A 43 -4.72 -19.08 6.68
N SER A 44 -5.13 -19.55 5.50
CA SER A 44 -6.55 -19.66 5.18
C SER A 44 -7.22 -20.63 6.13
N THR A 45 -8.09 -20.09 6.99
CA THR A 45 -8.98 -20.90 7.81
C THR A 45 -10.19 -21.28 6.94
N LEU A 46 -10.52 -22.58 6.90
CA LEU A 46 -11.82 -23.04 6.41
C LEU A 46 -12.97 -22.33 7.15
N ASP A 47 -12.72 -21.93 8.40
CA ASP A 47 -13.61 -21.09 9.18
C ASP A 47 -13.45 -19.60 8.83
N LEU A 48 -14.32 -19.12 7.93
CA LEU A 48 -14.43 -17.71 7.53
C LEU A 48 -14.97 -16.79 8.64
N LYS A 49 -15.29 -17.30 9.84
CA LYS A 49 -15.82 -16.51 10.96
C LYS A 49 -14.75 -16.02 11.92
N ALA A 50 -13.60 -16.69 11.97
CA ALA A 50 -12.55 -16.40 12.94
C ALA A 50 -11.42 -15.57 12.31
N PRO A 51 -10.85 -14.60 13.05
CA PRO A 51 -9.60 -13.98 12.66
C PRO A 51 -8.44 -14.97 12.62
N VAL A 52 -7.43 -14.66 11.80
CA VAL A 52 -6.14 -15.38 11.77
C VAL A 52 -5.53 -15.36 13.16
N SER A 53 -5.23 -16.55 13.69
CA SER A 53 -4.63 -16.74 15.02
C SER A 53 -3.14 -17.05 14.96
N GLN A 54 -2.62 -17.50 13.81
CA GLN A 54 -1.21 -17.81 13.65
C GLN A 54 -0.38 -16.53 13.45
N PRO A 55 0.92 -16.57 13.82
CA PRO A 55 1.84 -15.48 13.52
C PRO A 55 1.89 -15.18 12.02
N TYR A 56 1.76 -13.90 11.67
CA TYR A 56 1.89 -13.42 10.31
C TYR A 56 2.71 -12.14 10.23
N ARG A 57 3.21 -11.87 9.02
CA ARG A 57 3.82 -10.61 8.58
C ARG A 57 3.44 -10.36 7.13
N PHE A 58 2.76 -9.24 6.86
CA PHE A 58 2.22 -8.91 5.54
C PHE A 58 2.58 -7.48 5.12
N ILE A 59 2.77 -7.29 3.82
CA ILE A 59 2.67 -5.97 3.18
C ILE A 59 1.23 -5.82 2.71
N VAL A 60 0.56 -4.75 3.12
CA VAL A 60 -0.86 -4.52 2.79
C VAL A 60 -1.09 -3.17 2.15
N HIS A 61 -2.06 -3.10 1.25
CA HIS A 61 -2.61 -1.83 0.76
C HIS A 61 -4.09 -1.77 1.11
N THR A 62 -4.49 -0.69 1.78
CA THR A 62 -5.87 -0.48 2.20
C THR A 62 -6.61 0.43 1.23
N ALA A 63 -7.91 0.18 1.07
CA ALA A 63 -8.80 1.00 0.26
C ALA A 63 -10.14 1.19 0.99
N THR A 64 -11.06 1.96 0.42
CA THR A 64 -12.31 2.29 1.11
C THR A 64 -13.33 1.15 1.01
N MET A 65 -14.29 1.09 1.93
CA MET A 65 -15.45 0.21 1.80
C MET A 65 -16.25 0.50 0.52
N ALA A 66 -16.25 1.75 0.07
CA ALA A 66 -16.89 2.13 -1.17
C ALA A 66 -16.18 1.51 -2.39
N ASP A 67 -14.85 1.53 -2.41
CA ASP A 67 -14.06 0.86 -3.45
C ASP A 67 -14.34 -0.65 -3.46
N LEU A 68 -14.49 -1.27 -2.28
CA LEU A 68 -14.83 -2.69 -2.16
C LEU A 68 -16.20 -2.99 -2.79
N VAL A 69 -17.23 -2.23 -2.41
CA VAL A 69 -18.61 -2.43 -2.88
C VAL A 69 -18.72 -2.15 -4.38
N TRP A 70 -18.03 -1.12 -4.87
CA TRP A 70 -18.06 -0.72 -6.27
C TRP A 70 -17.03 -1.42 -7.16
N ARG A 71 -16.20 -2.30 -6.60
CA ARG A 71 -15.15 -3.04 -7.32
C ARG A 71 -14.13 -2.12 -8.01
N ASN A 72 -13.70 -1.07 -7.32
CA ASN A 72 -12.74 -0.10 -7.84
C ASN A 72 -11.30 -0.38 -7.36
N GLY A 73 -10.32 0.06 -8.14
CA GLY A 73 -8.91 0.03 -7.76
C GLY A 73 -8.44 -1.38 -7.41
N VAL A 74 -7.89 -1.56 -6.21
CA VAL A 74 -7.39 -2.87 -5.75
C VAL A 74 -8.47 -3.94 -5.57
N PHE A 75 -9.75 -3.57 -5.71
CA PHE A 75 -10.88 -4.49 -5.67
C PHE A 75 -11.52 -4.76 -7.04
N SER A 76 -10.91 -4.30 -8.13
CA SER A 76 -11.38 -4.56 -9.49
C SER A 76 -11.15 -6.02 -9.89
N SER A 77 -11.81 -6.44 -10.98
CA SER A 77 -11.56 -7.73 -11.64
C SER A 77 -10.21 -7.77 -12.36
N ASP A 78 -9.60 -6.62 -12.64
CA ASP A 78 -8.29 -6.50 -13.28
C ASP A 78 -7.32 -5.73 -12.37
N VAL A 79 -7.12 -6.30 -11.19
CA VAL A 79 -6.32 -5.68 -10.12
C VAL A 79 -4.87 -5.48 -10.51
N ASP A 80 -4.32 -6.36 -11.34
CA ASP A 80 -2.94 -6.27 -11.82
C ASP A 80 -2.75 -5.03 -12.71
N CYS A 81 -3.69 -4.75 -13.63
CA CYS A 81 -3.67 -3.52 -14.42
C CYS A 81 -3.84 -2.26 -13.54
N GLU A 82 -4.74 -2.32 -12.57
CA GLU A 82 -4.98 -1.20 -11.63
C GLU A 82 -3.74 -0.86 -10.79
N ILE A 83 -2.97 -1.86 -10.36
CA ILE A 83 -1.72 -1.65 -9.61
C ILE A 83 -0.64 -1.13 -10.55
N ALA A 84 -0.43 -1.79 -11.71
CA ALA A 84 0.62 -1.43 -12.67
C ALA A 84 0.46 0.00 -13.23
N GLY A 85 -0.77 0.51 -13.31
CA GLY A 85 -1.07 1.86 -13.80
C GLY A 85 -0.72 3.02 -12.84
N ARG A 86 -0.35 2.76 -11.59
CA ARG A 86 -0.20 3.79 -10.53
C ARG A 86 1.20 4.40 -10.38
N ASP A 87 2.21 3.86 -11.06
CA ASP A 87 3.66 4.15 -10.92
C ASP A 87 4.25 3.79 -9.57
N ALA A 88 3.63 4.26 -8.48
CA ALA A 88 3.94 3.90 -7.11
C ALA A 88 2.67 3.92 -6.25
N MET A 89 2.68 3.22 -5.13
CA MET A 89 1.60 3.24 -4.15
C MET A 89 2.13 3.15 -2.71
N CYS A 90 1.35 3.71 -1.78
CA CYS A 90 1.58 3.51 -0.35
C CYS A 90 1.09 2.11 0.04
N ALA A 91 1.87 1.43 0.87
CA ALA A 91 1.52 0.19 1.52
C ALA A 91 1.92 0.28 3.00
N SER A 92 1.55 -0.75 3.76
CA SER A 92 1.88 -0.85 5.18
C SER A 92 2.45 -2.21 5.55
N LEU A 93 3.37 -2.24 6.50
CA LEU A 93 3.89 -3.48 7.07
C LEU A 93 3.13 -3.85 8.35
N ILE A 94 2.30 -4.88 8.30
CA ILE A 94 1.58 -5.37 9.48
C ILE A 94 2.11 -6.72 9.95
N SER A 95 1.86 -7.02 11.21
CA SER A 95 2.12 -8.34 11.80
C SER A 95 1.09 -8.66 12.88
N HIS A 96 1.05 -9.92 13.32
CA HIS A 96 0.23 -10.35 14.45
C HIS A 96 0.46 -9.52 15.74
N LEU A 97 1.65 -8.92 15.92
CA LEU A 97 1.95 -8.03 17.06
C LEU A 97 1.62 -6.56 16.79
N LYS A 98 1.58 -6.16 15.52
CA LYS A 98 1.32 -4.79 15.05
C LYS A 98 0.28 -4.83 13.92
N PRO A 99 -0.98 -5.18 14.22
CA PRO A 99 -2.00 -5.45 13.20
C PRO A 99 -2.76 -4.19 12.77
N PHE A 100 -2.17 -3.00 12.96
CA PHE A 100 -2.85 -1.75 12.65
C PHE A 100 -2.81 -1.44 11.16
N THR A 101 -3.94 -1.04 10.59
CA THR A 101 -4.05 -0.59 9.20
C THR A 101 -4.71 0.78 9.09
N PHE A 102 -4.48 1.49 7.99
CA PHE A 102 -5.14 2.78 7.79
C PHE A 102 -6.65 2.65 7.50
N ARG A 103 -7.11 1.54 6.89
CA ARG A 103 -8.53 1.27 6.67
C ARG A 103 -8.86 -0.19 6.95
N GLU A 104 -10.14 -0.48 7.11
CA GLU A 104 -10.65 -1.79 7.54
C GLU A 104 -10.54 -2.89 6.48
N VAL A 105 -10.40 -2.55 5.21
CA VAL A 105 -10.35 -3.53 4.12
C VAL A 105 -9.20 -3.23 3.17
N GLY A 106 -8.63 -4.26 2.59
CA GLY A 106 -7.54 -4.12 1.64
C GLY A 106 -7.09 -5.43 1.01
N VAL A 107 -5.91 -5.35 0.40
CA VAL A 107 -5.20 -6.47 -0.22
C VAL A 107 -3.88 -6.74 0.49
N ILE A 108 -3.50 -8.00 0.54
CA ILE A 108 -2.16 -8.47 0.91
C ILE A 108 -1.35 -8.57 -0.37
N LEU A 109 -0.13 -8.05 -0.32
CA LEU A 109 0.73 -7.88 -1.48
C LEU A 109 1.98 -8.74 -1.35
N GLN A 110 2.31 -9.44 -2.43
CA GLN A 110 3.66 -9.92 -2.67
C GLN A 110 4.41 -8.87 -3.47
N VAL A 111 5.33 -8.17 -2.79
CA VAL A 111 6.13 -7.10 -3.39
C VAL A 111 7.55 -7.62 -3.61
N PRO A 112 8.05 -7.63 -4.86
CA PRO A 112 9.46 -7.92 -5.11
C PRO A 112 10.33 -6.90 -4.39
N HIS A 113 11.38 -7.34 -3.70
CA HIS A 113 12.23 -6.43 -2.91
C HIS A 113 12.82 -5.25 -3.70
N GLN A 114 13.10 -5.43 -4.99
CA GLN A 114 13.58 -4.34 -5.85
C GLN A 114 12.52 -3.27 -6.15
N ASN A 115 11.25 -3.52 -5.82
CA ASN A 115 10.15 -2.56 -5.92
C ASN A 115 10.01 -1.69 -4.65
N ILE A 116 10.67 -2.02 -3.54
CA ILE A 116 10.61 -1.21 -2.31
C ILE A 116 11.42 0.05 -2.51
N LEU A 117 10.76 1.21 -2.55
CA LEU A 117 11.45 2.49 -2.69
C LEU A 117 11.88 3.05 -1.34
N CYS A 118 10.98 3.02 -0.36
CA CYS A 118 11.24 3.43 1.00
C CYS A 118 10.35 2.66 1.98
N ALA A 119 10.81 2.53 3.21
CA ALA A 119 10.09 1.89 4.29
C ALA A 119 10.47 2.55 5.61
N PHE A 120 9.49 3.05 6.34
CA PHE A 120 9.70 3.80 7.57
C PHE A 120 8.64 3.51 8.63
N HIS A 121 9.08 3.43 9.89
CA HIS A 121 8.21 3.25 11.06
C HIS A 121 7.33 4.47 11.40
N ARG A 122 7.36 5.53 10.59
CA ARG A 122 6.51 6.73 10.73
C ARG A 122 5.85 7.05 9.40
N ASP A 123 4.91 8.00 9.46
CA ASP A 123 4.28 8.57 8.28
C ASP A 123 5.36 9.26 7.44
N ILE A 124 5.51 8.84 6.19
CA ILE A 124 6.43 9.42 5.22
C ILE A 124 5.80 10.70 4.62
N ASN A 125 4.54 10.98 4.96
CA ASN A 125 3.70 12.07 4.45
C ASN A 125 3.81 12.12 2.93
N SER A 126 3.75 10.94 2.31
CA SER A 126 3.97 10.82 0.89
C SER A 126 2.71 11.27 0.16
N ASN A 127 2.89 12.30 -0.66
CA ASN A 127 1.84 12.89 -1.46
C ASN A 127 1.59 12.05 -2.73
N LEU A 128 1.61 10.72 -2.63
CA LEU A 128 1.45 9.82 -3.79
C LEU A 128 0.08 9.97 -4.48
N GLN A 129 -0.92 10.47 -3.75
CA GLN A 129 -2.25 10.77 -4.28
C GLN A 129 -2.45 12.26 -4.60
N ALA A 130 -1.47 13.13 -4.32
CA ALA A 130 -1.54 14.60 -4.37
C ALA A 130 -1.73 15.24 -5.76
N GLY A 131 -2.30 14.51 -6.71
CA GLY A 131 -2.59 15.02 -8.04
C GLY A 131 -3.60 14.18 -8.83
N LEU A 132 -4.12 13.09 -8.26
CA LEU A 132 -5.20 12.36 -8.91
C LEU A 132 -6.48 13.23 -8.91
N PRO A 133 -7.22 13.28 -10.03
CA PRO A 133 -8.53 13.94 -10.06
C PRO A 133 -9.42 13.39 -8.94
N GLY A 134 -9.98 14.26 -8.09
CA GLY A 134 -10.88 13.87 -7.00
C GLY A 134 -10.21 13.57 -5.66
N THR A 135 -8.89 13.73 -5.52
CA THR A 135 -8.21 13.56 -4.22
C THR A 135 -8.68 14.64 -3.25
N LYS A 136 -9.40 14.25 -2.20
CA LYS A 136 -9.84 15.18 -1.16
C LYS A 136 -8.63 15.60 -0.34
N VAL A 137 -8.31 16.88 -0.38
CA VAL A 137 -7.32 17.49 0.51
C VAL A 137 -7.94 17.60 1.88
N ALA A 138 -7.28 17.07 2.91
CA ALA A 138 -7.69 17.33 4.28
C ALA A 138 -7.54 18.83 4.58
N GLY A 139 -8.57 19.45 5.16
CA GLY A 139 -8.52 20.85 5.61
C GLY A 139 -9.75 21.69 5.27
N PRO A 140 -9.76 22.97 5.70
CA PRO A 140 -10.86 23.90 5.45
C PRO A 140 -11.24 24.00 3.97
N ALA A 141 -12.50 24.31 3.66
CA ALA A 141 -13.01 24.40 2.28
C ALA A 141 -12.16 25.31 1.38
N GLU A 142 -11.66 26.42 1.92
CA GLU A 142 -10.76 27.33 1.20
C GLU A 142 -9.41 26.71 0.88
N ALA A 143 -8.80 25.96 1.81
CA ALA A 143 -7.55 25.26 1.56
C ALA A 143 -7.73 24.18 0.47
N ARG A 144 -8.87 23.47 0.50
CA ARG A 144 -9.26 22.49 -0.54
C ARG A 144 -9.41 23.16 -1.91
N ALA A 145 -10.14 24.27 -1.99
CA ALA A 145 -10.34 25.00 -3.25
C ALA A 145 -9.02 25.55 -3.81
N LYS A 146 -8.16 26.12 -2.95
CA LYS A 146 -6.84 26.64 -3.33
C LYS A 146 -5.93 25.54 -3.87
N TYR A 147 -5.95 24.39 -3.23
CA TYR A 147 -5.16 23.24 -3.68
C TYR A 147 -5.70 22.64 -4.98
N GLN A 148 -7.02 22.49 -5.13
CA GLN A 148 -7.61 22.03 -6.38
C GLN A 148 -7.27 22.96 -7.56
N ALA A 149 -7.30 24.27 -7.32
CA ALA A 149 -6.89 25.27 -8.31
C ALA A 149 -5.38 25.18 -8.64
N TYR A 150 -4.54 24.83 -7.67
CA TYR A 150 -3.12 24.53 -7.91
C TYR A 150 -2.96 23.26 -8.77
N LEU A 151 -3.64 22.16 -8.42
CA LEU A 151 -3.54 20.89 -9.18
C LEU A 151 -3.93 21.05 -10.64
N ASN A 152 -4.99 21.82 -10.93
CA ASN A 152 -5.43 22.08 -12.30
C ASN A 152 -4.34 22.78 -13.15
N LYS A 153 -3.39 23.49 -12.53
CA LYS A 153 -2.27 24.18 -13.20
C LYS A 153 -1.02 23.32 -13.35
N VAL A 154 -0.87 22.27 -12.54
CA VAL A 154 0.27 21.36 -12.59
C VAL A 154 0.08 20.38 -13.78
N PRO A 155 1.08 20.03 -14.59
CA PRO A 155 0.89 19.01 -15.64
C PRO A 155 0.56 17.62 -15.06
N PRO A 156 -0.23 16.77 -15.74
CA PRO A 156 -0.56 15.42 -15.26
C PRO A 156 0.68 14.58 -14.87
N SER A 157 1.77 14.69 -15.64
CA SER A 157 3.05 14.03 -15.35
C SER A 157 3.72 14.46 -14.03
N LYS A 158 3.28 15.58 -13.45
CA LYS A 158 3.69 16.05 -12.12
C LYS A 158 2.63 15.80 -11.04
N ARG A 159 1.45 15.31 -11.44
CA ARG A 159 0.30 14.98 -10.58
C ARG A 159 0.22 13.48 -10.26
N THR A 160 0.69 12.62 -11.17
CA THR A 160 0.67 11.17 -11.03
C THR A 160 2.09 10.65 -10.83
N GLY A 161 2.37 10.03 -9.68
CA GLY A 161 3.67 9.44 -9.37
C GLY A 161 4.60 10.34 -8.55
N MET A 162 5.71 9.76 -8.08
CA MET A 162 6.70 10.51 -7.32
C MET A 162 7.58 11.34 -8.24
N LEU A 163 7.52 12.67 -8.07
CA LEU A 163 8.55 13.55 -8.60
C LEU A 163 9.93 13.11 -8.10
N LYS A 164 10.95 13.27 -8.95
CA LYS A 164 12.36 12.92 -8.66
C LYS A 164 12.84 13.41 -7.30
N GLU A 165 12.46 14.62 -6.91
CA GLU A 165 12.82 15.22 -5.61
C GLU A 165 12.20 14.46 -4.43
N ASN A 166 10.97 13.96 -4.58
CA ASN A 166 10.32 13.12 -3.56
C ASN A 166 10.99 11.74 -3.47
N VAL A 167 11.39 11.15 -4.60
CA VAL A 167 12.13 9.87 -4.63
C VAL A 167 13.43 10.00 -3.84
N LEU A 168 14.20 11.07 -4.08
CA LEU A 168 15.47 11.30 -3.37
C LEU A 168 15.28 11.60 -1.88
N LYS A 169 14.28 12.42 -1.54
CA LYS A 169 13.94 12.71 -0.15
C LYS A 169 13.60 11.44 0.62
N HIS A 170 12.79 10.56 0.01
CA HIS A 170 12.23 9.41 0.70
C HIS A 170 13.11 8.16 0.65
N ALA A 171 13.98 8.02 -0.34
CA ALA A 171 14.89 6.88 -0.44
C ALA A 171 15.97 6.83 0.67
N SER A 172 16.16 7.94 1.41
CA SER A 172 16.94 7.93 2.65
C SER A 172 16.26 7.14 3.79
N PHE A 173 14.94 6.94 3.71
CA PHE A 173 14.16 6.15 4.65
C PHE A 173 14.02 4.71 4.14
N LEU A 174 15.09 3.93 4.24
CA LEU A 174 15.02 2.49 4.01
C LEU A 174 15.42 1.73 5.27
N GLN A 175 14.41 1.29 6.01
CA GLN A 175 14.58 0.43 7.19
C GLN A 175 14.32 -1.04 6.85
N THR A 176 14.82 -1.95 7.67
CA THR A 176 14.46 -3.38 7.58
C THR A 176 12.99 -3.59 7.99
N PRO A 177 12.33 -4.68 7.58
CA PRO A 177 10.98 -4.99 8.08
C PRO A 177 10.90 -5.07 9.61
N GLU A 178 11.95 -5.61 10.25
CA GLU A 178 12.04 -5.70 11.69
C GLU A 178 12.15 -4.33 12.35
N ASP A 179 13.04 -3.46 11.84
CA ASP A 179 13.17 -2.08 12.33
C ASP A 179 11.87 -1.29 12.17
N VAL A 180 11.15 -1.47 11.05
CA VAL A 180 9.84 -0.84 10.86
C VAL A 180 8.89 -1.30 11.95
N LEU A 181 8.71 -2.60 12.15
CA LEU A 181 7.77 -3.16 13.13
C LEU A 181 8.13 -2.81 14.58
N ASN A 182 9.41 -2.89 14.94
CA ASN A 182 9.89 -2.65 16.31
C ASN A 182 9.77 -1.17 16.69
N ASN A 183 9.99 -0.26 15.74
CA ASN A 183 9.90 1.18 15.98
C ASN A 183 8.49 1.76 15.73
N THR A 184 7.57 0.99 15.13
CA THR A 184 6.17 1.40 14.99
C THR A 184 5.48 1.36 16.36
N PHE A 185 5.19 2.55 16.89
CA PHE A 185 4.54 2.66 18.20
C PHE A 185 3.05 2.29 18.14
N GLN A 186 2.28 2.81 17.17
CA GLN A 186 0.84 2.55 17.08
C GLN A 186 0.27 2.47 15.66
N ARG A 187 0.48 3.49 14.81
CA ARG A 187 -0.33 3.65 13.59
C ARG A 187 0.43 3.76 12.28
N HIS A 188 1.74 4.02 12.36
CA HIS A 188 2.52 4.43 11.21
C HIS A 188 3.57 3.38 10.88
N ASN A 189 3.50 2.87 9.67
CA ASN A 189 4.33 1.82 9.11
C ASN A 189 4.24 1.95 7.58
N GLU A 190 4.70 3.08 7.03
CA GLU A 190 4.51 3.36 5.61
C GLU A 190 5.65 2.76 4.78
N ILE A 191 5.26 2.06 3.72
CA ILE A 191 6.13 1.58 2.67
C ILE A 191 5.67 2.28 1.38
N ILE A 192 6.61 2.79 0.59
CA ILE A 192 6.31 3.15 -0.80
C ILE A 192 6.87 2.08 -1.71
N VAL A 193 6.00 1.54 -2.55
CA VAL A 193 6.36 0.52 -3.53
C VAL A 193 6.19 1.08 -4.93
N VAL A 194 7.17 0.83 -5.80
CA VAL A 194 7.08 1.14 -7.23
C VAL A 194 6.24 0.03 -7.88
N THR A 195 5.15 0.40 -8.51
CA THR A 195 4.20 -0.55 -9.11
C THR A 195 4.44 -0.76 -10.59
N ARG A 196 5.04 0.22 -11.28
CA ARG A 196 5.39 0.10 -12.70
C ARG A 196 6.54 -0.90 -12.88
N PRO A 197 6.36 -1.99 -13.66
CA PRO A 197 7.44 -2.94 -13.95
C PRO A 197 8.47 -2.34 -14.93
N GLY A 198 9.67 -2.90 -14.95
CA GLY A 198 10.74 -2.51 -15.88
C GLY A 198 11.48 -1.21 -15.52
N VAL A 199 11.25 -0.66 -14.33
CA VAL A 199 11.93 0.54 -13.84
C VAL A 199 13.11 0.13 -12.95
N ASN A 200 14.31 0.61 -13.26
CA ASN A 200 15.45 0.43 -12.36
C ASN A 200 15.46 1.57 -11.33
N VAL A 201 15.08 1.23 -10.11
CA VAL A 201 15.05 2.15 -8.96
C VAL A 201 16.36 2.05 -8.16
N HIS A 202 16.94 0.86 -8.11
CA HIS A 202 18.11 0.51 -7.30
C HIS A 202 19.26 0.04 -8.20
N PRO A 203 20.34 0.83 -8.34
CA PRO A 203 21.48 0.45 -9.16
C PRO A 203 22.10 -0.87 -8.71
N GLY A 204 22.49 -1.72 -9.66
CA GLY A 204 22.98 -3.07 -9.35
C GLY A 204 21.90 -4.08 -8.94
N MET A 205 20.63 -3.69 -8.88
CA MET A 205 19.50 -4.62 -8.76
C MET A 205 18.80 -4.81 -10.11
N PRO A 206 18.06 -5.93 -10.29
CA PRO A 206 17.12 -6.05 -11.38
C PRO A 206 16.10 -4.90 -11.40
N ALA A 207 15.55 -4.62 -12.57
CA ALA A 207 14.41 -3.71 -12.67
C ALA A 207 13.20 -4.22 -11.86
N THR A 208 12.31 -3.30 -11.51
CA THR A 208 11.03 -3.60 -10.85
C THR A 208 10.25 -4.66 -11.64
N SER A 209 9.49 -5.49 -10.93
CA SER A 209 8.63 -6.51 -11.52
C SER A 209 7.20 -6.38 -11.00
N SER A 210 6.27 -7.15 -11.54
CA SER A 210 4.86 -7.06 -11.15
C SER A 210 4.66 -7.37 -9.66
N ILE A 211 3.87 -6.53 -8.99
CA ILE A 211 3.36 -6.79 -7.64
C ILE A 211 2.12 -7.66 -7.77
N LYS A 212 1.97 -8.67 -6.91
CA LYS A 212 0.81 -9.56 -6.94
C LYS A 212 -0.06 -9.33 -5.71
N VAL A 213 -1.37 -9.39 -5.89
CA VAL A 213 -2.30 -9.59 -4.78
C VAL A 213 -2.27 -11.08 -4.40
N THR A 214 -1.94 -11.37 -3.15
CA THR A 214 -1.87 -12.76 -2.63
C THR A 214 -2.93 -13.06 -1.59
N GLY A 215 -3.78 -12.09 -1.28
CA GLY A 215 -4.95 -12.28 -0.42
C GLY A 215 -5.75 -10.99 -0.30
N TYR A 216 -7.00 -11.13 0.11
CA TYR A 216 -7.82 -10.02 0.56
C TYR A 216 -7.97 -10.11 2.08
N PHE A 217 -8.10 -8.96 2.73
CA PHE A 217 -8.32 -8.97 4.17
C PHE A 217 -9.39 -7.97 4.60
N MET A 218 -10.02 -8.29 5.72
CA MET A 218 -10.81 -7.35 6.50
C MET A 218 -10.34 -7.38 7.95
N ILE A 219 -10.22 -6.21 8.55
CA ILE A 219 -9.94 -6.03 9.95
C ILE A 219 -11.17 -6.41 10.76
N ASP A 220 -11.01 -7.43 11.58
CA ASP A 220 -12.00 -7.88 12.53
C ASP A 220 -11.62 -7.36 13.91
N ASN A 221 -12.48 -6.51 14.45
CA ASN A 221 -12.26 -5.86 15.73
C ASN A 221 -13.61 -5.80 16.42
N ASP A 222 -13.68 -6.34 17.64
CA ASP A 222 -14.80 -6.08 18.53
C ASP A 222 -14.85 -4.58 18.79
N ALA A 223 -16.02 -3.97 18.62
CA ALA A 223 -16.21 -2.55 18.83
C ALA A 223 -16.11 -2.23 20.33
N SER A 224 -14.90 -2.18 20.89
CA SER A 224 -14.67 -1.65 22.23
C SER A 224 -14.52 -0.12 22.17
N SER A 225 -15.65 0.53 22.46
CA SER A 225 -15.78 1.81 23.19
C SER A 225 -14.69 2.87 22.96
N GLY A 226 -14.97 3.84 22.09
CA GLY A 226 -14.13 5.03 21.93
C GLY A 226 -14.75 6.09 21.01
N SER A 227 -15.55 6.97 21.63
CA SER A 227 -16.11 8.23 21.14
C SER A 227 -16.83 8.23 19.79
N ASP A 228 -18.14 8.44 19.85
CA ASP A 228 -18.94 9.02 18.76
C ASP A 228 -18.28 10.33 18.29
N GLN A 229 -17.52 10.26 17.20
CA GLN A 229 -17.15 11.44 16.42
C GLN A 229 -17.52 11.25 14.96
N VAL A 230 -18.58 11.97 14.59
CA VAL A 230 -19.01 12.46 13.25
C VAL A 230 -18.62 11.59 12.04
N GLN A 231 -19.38 10.49 11.93
CA GLN A 231 -20.15 9.97 10.79
C GLN A 231 -19.68 10.23 9.34
N SER A 232 -19.29 9.12 8.69
CA SER A 232 -19.51 8.89 7.26
C SER A 232 -20.38 7.63 7.06
N PRO A 233 -21.30 7.57 6.08
CA PRO A 233 -22.45 6.66 6.14
C PRO A 233 -22.21 5.19 5.72
N ARG A 234 -20.98 4.64 5.70
CA ARG A 234 -20.72 3.33 5.06
C ARG A 234 -19.71 2.38 5.72
N GLN A 235 -19.16 2.68 6.89
CA GLN A 235 -18.27 1.73 7.59
C GLN A 235 -19.07 0.76 8.47
N PRO A 236 -18.85 -0.56 8.39
CA PRO A 236 -19.54 -1.53 9.24
C PRO A 236 -19.14 -1.36 10.71
N ARG A 237 -20.14 -1.27 11.58
CA ARG A 237 -19.96 -0.96 13.02
C ARG A 237 -20.02 -2.21 13.87
N THR A 238 -20.92 -3.13 13.54
CA THR A 238 -21.11 -4.36 14.32
C THR A 238 -20.34 -5.53 13.72
N ARG A 239 -20.18 -6.59 14.51
CA ARG A 239 -19.56 -7.83 14.05
C ARG A 239 -20.40 -8.48 12.95
N GLU A 240 -21.73 -8.40 13.04
CA GLU A 240 -22.67 -8.91 12.04
C GLU A 240 -22.56 -8.14 10.72
N GLU A 241 -22.44 -6.81 10.77
CA GLU A 241 -22.23 -6.00 9.56
C GLU A 241 -20.89 -6.33 8.91
N LYS A 242 -19.81 -6.43 9.69
CA LYS A 242 -18.50 -6.87 9.18
C LYS A 242 -18.58 -8.27 8.58
N ASP A 243 -19.34 -9.19 9.18
CA ASP A 243 -19.57 -10.51 8.60
C ASP A 243 -20.32 -10.48 7.29
N TYR A 244 -21.36 -9.66 7.20
CA TYR A 244 -22.06 -9.42 5.95
C TYR A 244 -21.09 -8.89 4.87
N PHE A 245 -20.34 -7.82 5.13
CA PHE A 245 -19.46 -7.25 4.12
C PHE A 245 -18.33 -8.20 3.70
N PHE A 246 -17.75 -8.92 4.65
CA PHE A 246 -16.71 -9.91 4.36
C PHE A 246 -17.25 -11.01 3.43
N ARG A 247 -18.40 -11.59 3.75
CA ARG A 247 -19.01 -12.67 2.95
C ARG A 247 -19.56 -12.19 1.62
N ALA A 248 -20.17 -11.00 1.58
CA ALA A 248 -20.83 -10.48 0.38
C ALA A 248 -19.83 -9.90 -0.63
N TYR A 249 -18.72 -9.32 -0.17
CA TYR A 249 -17.81 -8.58 -1.06
C TYR A 249 -16.38 -9.10 -1.06
N VAL A 250 -15.79 -9.43 0.10
CA VAL A 250 -14.37 -9.84 0.18
C VAL A 250 -14.20 -11.28 -0.33
N VAL A 251 -14.97 -12.22 0.21
CA VAL A 251 -14.87 -13.65 -0.15
C VAL A 251 -15.09 -13.90 -1.65
N PRO A 252 -16.12 -13.36 -2.31
CA PRO A 252 -16.32 -13.61 -3.75
C PRO A 252 -15.18 -13.06 -4.60
N LEU A 253 -14.57 -11.95 -4.19
CA LEU A 253 -13.43 -11.37 -4.90
C LEU A 253 -12.18 -12.22 -4.75
N ALA A 254 -11.94 -12.73 -3.54
CA ALA A 254 -10.83 -13.62 -3.27
C ALA A 254 -10.97 -14.93 -4.09
N ILE A 255 -12.19 -15.50 -4.16
CA ILE A 255 -12.51 -16.64 -5.02
C ILE A 255 -12.24 -16.33 -6.50
N HIS A 256 -12.70 -15.18 -6.98
CA HIS A 256 -12.50 -14.75 -8.37
C HIS A 256 -11.02 -14.69 -8.75
N HIS A 257 -10.18 -14.21 -7.84
CA HIS A 257 -8.73 -14.06 -8.05
C HIS A 257 -7.90 -15.28 -7.62
N GLY A 258 -8.53 -16.35 -7.12
CA GLY A 258 -7.83 -17.57 -6.69
C GLY A 258 -6.91 -17.36 -5.47
N VAL A 259 -7.24 -16.41 -4.59
CA VAL A 259 -6.47 -16.05 -3.40
C VAL A 259 -7.34 -16.15 -2.14
N PRO A 260 -6.77 -16.27 -0.93
CA PRO A 260 -7.55 -16.37 0.30
C PRO A 260 -8.16 -15.01 0.70
N ALA A 261 -9.29 -15.09 1.40
CA ALA A 261 -9.85 -14.00 2.17
C ALA A 261 -9.55 -14.22 3.66
N LEU A 262 -8.90 -13.27 4.32
CA LEU A 262 -8.50 -13.37 5.71
C LEU A 262 -9.22 -12.33 6.59
N ARG A 263 -9.63 -12.76 7.77
CA ARG A 263 -9.98 -11.84 8.87
C ARG A 263 -8.74 -11.58 9.68
N ILE A 264 -8.42 -10.32 9.95
CA ILE A 264 -7.25 -9.95 10.74
C ILE A 264 -7.70 -9.32 12.04
N ALA A 265 -7.31 -9.90 13.18
CA ALA A 265 -7.53 -9.29 14.48
C ALA A 265 -6.61 -8.08 14.63
N GLY A 266 -7.17 -6.87 14.67
CA GLY A 266 -6.38 -5.64 14.71
C GLY A 266 -7.21 -4.37 14.58
N ALA A 267 -6.58 -3.20 14.68
CA ALA A 267 -7.29 -1.92 14.61
C ALA A 267 -7.12 -1.22 13.27
N ALA A 268 -8.12 -0.46 12.85
CA ALA A 268 -8.05 0.41 11.68
C ALA A 268 -8.23 1.89 12.06
N SER A 269 -7.61 2.81 11.32
CA SER A 269 -7.93 4.24 11.47
C SER A 269 -9.38 4.52 11.09
N ARG A 270 -10.09 5.27 11.94
CA ARG A 270 -11.42 5.85 11.64
C ARG A 270 -11.36 7.32 11.27
N ILE A 271 -10.16 7.89 11.29
CA ILE A 271 -9.91 9.30 11.06
C ILE A 271 -9.62 9.42 9.56
N PHE A 272 -10.39 10.26 8.85
CA PHE A 272 -10.25 10.69 7.45
C PHE A 272 -11.10 9.95 6.38
N ASP A 273 -12.07 10.72 5.85
CA ASP A 273 -12.84 10.51 4.62
C ASP A 273 -12.78 11.75 3.72
#